data_AF-A0A7S1MD22-F1
#
_entry.id   AF-A0A7S1MD22-F1
#
_cell.length_a   1.000
_cell.length_b   1.000
_cell.length_c   1.000
_cell.angle_alpha   90.00
_cell.angle_beta   90.00
_cell.angle_gamma   90.00
#
_symmetry.space_group_name_H-M   'P 1'
#
loop_
_entity.id
_entity.type
_entity.pdbx_description
1 polymer ?
#
loop_
_entity_poly.entity_id
_entity_poly.type
_entity_poly.pdbx_seq_one_letter_code
_entity_poly.pdbx_strand_id
1 'polypeptide(L)'
;VAPGHGGPARAAASAELDALAQEWATEPWIGGAIDEAWADLQKANANVSSTALFDAANVREMRRALALSKAVDPDLVRRKSEATSECLRAWGALRAKNDWEGFQPLLEKVVSIAREEASQMAPAVAAMRGVESVEKYEALAEQFEPGTTTASLDALFASLETWLPDAIQTVVAKQPTSAAVEKLASARVDFAAQEAFLRSLLPALGFDLEHGRFDVIKGHPFCGGVPEDVRITTRLSETD
;
A
#
# COMPACT_ATOMS: atom_id res chain seq x y z
N VAL A 1 13.84 9.53 10.79
CA VAL A 1 14.33 10.29 9.61
C VAL A 1 15.83 10.03 9.47
N ALA A 2 16.32 9.62 8.29
CA ALA A 2 17.76 9.50 8.07
C ALA A 2 18.44 10.88 8.23
N PRO A 3 19.70 10.95 8.70
CA PRO A 3 20.46 12.21 8.71
C PRO A 3 20.47 12.85 7.32
N GLY A 4 20.61 14.17 7.21
CA GLY A 4 20.37 14.94 5.97
C GLY A 4 21.10 14.45 4.70
N HIS A 5 22.22 13.75 4.83
CA HIS A 5 22.97 13.16 3.71
C HIS A 5 22.89 11.62 3.61
N GLY A 6 22.17 10.96 4.51
CA GLY A 6 22.06 9.49 4.57
C GLY A 6 21.05 8.88 3.59
N GLY A 7 20.27 9.72 2.89
CA GLY A 7 19.24 9.27 1.94
C GLY A 7 19.76 8.31 0.86
N PRO A 8 20.81 8.68 0.10
CA PRO A 8 21.37 7.80 -0.94
C PRO A 8 21.89 6.47 -0.40
N ALA A 9 22.61 6.49 0.73
CA ALA A 9 23.14 5.26 1.35
C ALA A 9 22.00 4.35 1.85
N ARG A 10 20.93 4.92 2.42
CA ARG A 10 19.74 4.15 2.82
C ARG A 10 19.04 3.54 1.62
N ALA A 11 18.87 4.31 0.53
CA ALA A 11 18.25 3.82 -0.69
C ALA A 11 19.04 2.64 -1.29
N ALA A 12 20.38 2.74 -1.33
CA ALA A 12 21.23 1.65 -1.79
C ALA A 12 21.12 0.40 -0.90
N ALA A 13 21.12 0.56 0.42
CA ALA A 13 20.96 -0.56 1.35
C ALA A 13 19.59 -1.24 1.23
N SER A 14 18.50 -0.46 1.06
CA SER A 14 17.17 -1.02 0.82
C SER A 14 17.10 -1.77 -0.51
N ALA A 15 17.66 -1.21 -1.59
CA ALA A 15 17.68 -1.87 -2.88
C ALA A 15 18.43 -3.21 -2.86
N GLU A 16 19.54 -3.30 -2.12
CA GLU A 16 20.29 -4.55 -1.93
C GLU A 16 19.45 -5.59 -1.17
N LEU A 17 18.79 -5.19 -0.08
CA LEU A 17 17.92 -6.08 0.68
C LEU A 17 16.74 -6.59 -0.15
N ASP A 18 16.12 -5.73 -0.95
CA ASP A 18 15.03 -6.10 -1.83
C ASP A 18 15.49 -7.09 -2.91
N ALA A 19 16.70 -6.89 -3.46
CA ALA A 19 17.30 -7.81 -4.44
C ALA A 19 17.56 -9.19 -3.84
N LEU A 20 18.15 -9.25 -2.64
CA LEU A 20 18.39 -10.52 -1.92
C LEU A 20 17.08 -11.21 -1.55
N ALA A 21 16.08 -10.46 -1.08
CA ALA A 21 14.77 -11.01 -0.76
C ALA A 21 14.10 -11.62 -2.00
N GLN A 22 14.20 -10.96 -3.15
CA GLN A 22 13.67 -11.46 -4.42
C GLN A 22 14.42 -12.71 -4.91
N GLU A 23 15.76 -12.71 -4.82
CA GLU A 23 16.59 -13.88 -5.14
C GLU A 23 16.15 -15.08 -4.31
N TRP A 24 16.11 -14.92 -2.99
CA TRP A 24 15.68 -15.99 -2.09
C TRP A 24 14.26 -16.44 -2.37
N ALA A 25 13.31 -15.53 -2.55
CA ALA A 25 11.92 -15.87 -2.81
C ALA A 25 11.70 -16.63 -4.12
N THR A 26 12.66 -16.58 -5.05
CA THR A 26 12.55 -17.22 -6.38
C THR A 26 13.46 -18.42 -6.58
N GLU A 27 14.19 -18.84 -5.54
CA GLU A 27 15.02 -20.05 -5.53
C GLU A 27 14.24 -21.29 -6.04
N PRO A 28 14.83 -22.15 -6.90
CA PRO A 28 14.11 -23.25 -7.54
C PRO A 28 13.45 -24.22 -6.57
N TRP A 29 14.08 -24.46 -5.41
CA TRP A 29 13.56 -25.41 -4.41
C TRP A 29 12.29 -24.90 -3.72
N ILE A 30 12.11 -23.57 -3.60
CA ILE A 30 10.94 -22.98 -2.93
C ILE A 30 9.67 -23.30 -3.71
N GLY A 31 9.71 -23.15 -5.03
CA GLY A 31 8.56 -23.49 -5.88
C GLY A 31 8.15 -24.96 -5.73
N GLY A 32 9.13 -25.86 -5.79
CA GLY A 32 8.89 -27.29 -5.61
C GLY A 32 8.30 -27.63 -4.24
N ALA A 33 8.84 -27.05 -3.16
CA ALA A 33 8.34 -27.27 -1.81
C ALA A 33 6.91 -26.75 -1.60
N ILE A 34 6.59 -25.58 -2.17
CA ILE A 34 5.24 -25.00 -2.11
C ILE A 34 4.24 -25.86 -2.88
N ASP A 35 4.60 -26.34 -4.08
CA ASP A 35 3.71 -27.18 -4.89
C ASP A 35 3.49 -28.56 -4.26
N GLU A 36 4.52 -29.16 -3.65
CA GLU A 36 4.40 -30.40 -2.88
C GLU A 36 3.47 -30.23 -1.68
N ALA A 37 3.68 -29.18 -0.87
CA ALA A 37 2.81 -28.87 0.27
C ALA A 37 1.36 -28.65 -0.15
N TRP A 38 1.13 -27.96 -1.27
CA TRP A 38 -0.19 -27.75 -1.83
C TRP A 38 -0.86 -29.06 -2.27
N ALA A 39 -0.11 -29.93 -2.95
CA ALA A 39 -0.63 -31.23 -3.39
C ALA A 39 -1.01 -32.12 -2.21
N ASP A 40 -0.24 -32.08 -1.12
CA ASP A 40 -0.54 -32.86 0.09
C ASP A 40 -1.76 -32.33 0.84
N LEU A 41 -1.91 -31.01 0.92
CA LEU A 41 -3.13 -30.38 1.47
C LEU A 41 -4.39 -30.74 0.66
N GLN A 42 -4.29 -30.85 -0.67
CA GLN A 42 -5.40 -31.26 -1.52
C GLN A 42 -5.81 -32.73 -1.32
N LYS A 43 -4.87 -33.61 -0.95
CA LYS A 43 -5.14 -35.04 -0.68
C LYS A 43 -5.73 -35.26 0.72
N ALA A 44 -5.44 -34.38 1.66
CA ALA A 44 -5.93 -34.48 3.03
C ALA A 44 -7.45 -34.23 3.08
N ASN A 45 -8.23 -35.30 3.27
CA ASN A 45 -9.68 -35.22 3.36
C ASN A 45 -10.13 -34.56 4.69
N ALA A 46 -11.14 -33.70 4.60
CA ALA A 46 -11.57 -32.73 5.60
C ALA A 46 -11.97 -33.31 6.97
N ASN A 47 -11.04 -33.31 7.93
CA ASN A 47 -11.33 -33.09 9.34
C ASN A 47 -10.56 -31.83 9.75
N VAL A 48 -11.14 -30.70 9.38
CA VAL A 48 -10.43 -29.43 9.30
C VAL A 48 -10.27 -28.85 10.71
N SER A 49 -9.14 -29.16 11.33
CA SER A 49 -8.67 -28.41 12.50
C SER A 49 -8.39 -26.96 12.09
N SER A 50 -8.40 -26.05 13.06
CA SER A 50 -7.98 -24.66 12.83
C SER A 50 -6.58 -24.59 12.21
N THR A 51 -5.65 -25.44 12.66
CA THR A 51 -4.29 -25.54 12.11
C THR A 51 -4.29 -25.87 10.62
N ALA A 52 -5.10 -26.83 10.17
CA ALA A 52 -5.17 -27.20 8.76
C ALA A 52 -5.67 -26.06 7.85
N LEU A 53 -6.58 -25.19 8.36
CA LEU A 53 -7.00 -23.99 7.64
C LEU A 53 -5.89 -22.96 7.52
N PHE A 54 -5.13 -22.76 8.61
CA PHE A 54 -3.99 -21.85 8.61
C PHE A 54 -2.91 -22.32 7.63
N ASP A 55 -2.57 -23.61 7.63
CA ASP A 55 -1.59 -24.16 6.70
C ASP A 55 -2.04 -24.01 5.25
N ALA A 56 -3.32 -24.30 4.95
CA ALA A 56 -3.88 -24.10 3.62
C ALA A 56 -3.87 -22.63 3.17
N ALA A 57 -4.19 -21.70 4.08
CA ALA A 57 -4.12 -20.27 3.80
C ALA A 57 -2.67 -19.82 3.55
N ASN A 58 -1.72 -20.26 4.38
CA ASN A 58 -0.30 -19.94 4.24
C ASN A 58 0.23 -20.42 2.89
N VAL A 59 0.00 -21.69 2.53
CA VAL A 59 0.48 -22.23 1.25
C VAL A 59 -0.19 -21.53 0.07
N ARG A 60 -1.48 -21.18 0.16
CA ARG A 60 -2.17 -20.39 -0.87
C ARG A 60 -1.52 -19.02 -1.08
N GLU A 61 -1.24 -18.28 -0.01
CA GLU A 61 -0.61 -16.96 -0.11
C GLU A 61 0.85 -17.05 -0.58
N MET A 62 1.60 -18.08 -0.17
CA MET A 62 2.95 -18.34 -0.68
C MET A 62 2.93 -18.61 -2.20
N ARG A 63 1.97 -19.41 -2.70
CA ARG A 63 1.78 -19.65 -4.13
C ARG A 63 1.45 -18.36 -4.87
N ARG A 64 0.55 -17.55 -4.31
CA ARG A 64 0.16 -16.25 -4.88
C ARG A 64 1.37 -15.31 -4.98
N ALA A 65 2.12 -15.15 -3.90
CA ALA A 65 3.31 -14.31 -3.86
C ALA A 65 4.37 -14.77 -4.87
N LEU A 66 4.63 -16.08 -4.96
CA LEU A 66 5.59 -16.65 -5.91
C LEU A 66 5.14 -16.47 -7.37
N ALA A 67 3.86 -16.66 -7.66
CA ALA A 67 3.31 -16.47 -9.00
C ALA A 67 3.44 -15.01 -9.44
N LEU A 68 3.11 -14.05 -8.56
CA LEU A 68 3.25 -12.62 -8.83
C LEU A 68 4.72 -12.20 -9.00
N SER A 69 5.63 -12.72 -8.17
CA SER A 69 7.06 -12.38 -8.24
C SER A 69 7.74 -12.90 -9.52
N LYS A 70 7.21 -13.99 -10.10
CA LYS A 70 7.67 -14.57 -11.37
C LYS A 70 6.95 -14.02 -12.60
N ALA A 71 5.84 -13.31 -12.41
CA ALA A 71 5.00 -12.85 -13.51
C ALA A 71 5.62 -11.67 -14.29
N VAL A 72 6.57 -10.95 -13.69
CA VAL A 72 7.20 -9.77 -14.26
C VAL A 72 8.67 -10.05 -14.52
N ASP A 73 9.17 -9.77 -15.72
CA ASP A 73 10.56 -10.01 -16.05
C ASP A 73 11.52 -9.07 -15.28
N PRO A 74 12.75 -9.53 -14.96
CA PRO A 74 13.68 -8.73 -14.17
C PRO A 74 14.09 -7.39 -14.80
N ASP A 75 14.13 -7.27 -16.13
CA ASP A 75 14.47 -6.00 -16.78
C ASP A 75 13.35 -4.97 -16.59
N LEU A 76 12.09 -5.40 -16.72
CA LEU A 76 10.94 -4.53 -16.46
C LEU A 76 10.88 -4.08 -14.99
N VAL A 77 11.20 -4.95 -14.03
CA VAL A 77 11.32 -4.57 -12.61
C VAL A 77 12.39 -3.48 -12.42
N ARG A 78 13.57 -3.63 -13.04
CA ARG A 78 14.64 -2.63 -13.00
C ARG A 78 14.19 -1.30 -13.62
N ARG A 79 13.60 -1.34 -14.83
CA ARG A 79 13.09 -0.14 -15.52
C ARG A 79 12.01 0.58 -14.71
N LYS A 80 11.09 -0.16 -14.08
CA LYS A 80 10.06 0.38 -13.18
C LYS A 80 10.67 1.11 -12.00
N SER A 81 11.65 0.49 -11.34
CA SER A 81 12.36 1.09 -10.20
C SER A 81 13.08 2.38 -10.60
N GLU A 82 13.81 2.37 -11.71
CA GLU A 82 14.52 3.55 -12.24
C GLU A 82 13.57 4.68 -12.59
N ALA A 83 12.53 4.40 -13.38
CA ALA A 83 11.57 5.40 -13.85
C ALA A 83 10.77 6.02 -12.69
N THR A 84 10.32 5.19 -11.74
CA THR A 84 9.55 5.67 -10.58
C THR A 84 10.44 6.52 -9.67
N SER A 85 11.68 6.11 -9.44
CA SER A 85 12.65 6.86 -8.63
C SER A 85 13.00 8.20 -9.29
N GLU A 86 13.21 8.22 -10.60
CA GLU A 86 13.44 9.44 -11.37
C GLU A 86 12.25 10.40 -11.27
N CYS A 87 11.04 9.90 -11.53
CA CYS A 87 9.80 10.65 -11.46
C CYS A 87 9.56 11.24 -10.06
N LEU A 88 9.70 10.43 -9.00
CA LEU A 88 9.49 10.86 -7.62
C LEU A 88 10.50 11.93 -7.18
N ARG A 89 11.78 11.79 -7.57
CA ARG A 89 12.82 12.80 -7.28
C ARG A 89 12.50 14.15 -7.91
N ALA A 90 11.97 14.15 -9.14
CA ALA A 90 11.62 15.37 -9.85
C ALA A 90 10.30 15.99 -9.35
N TRP A 91 9.33 15.14 -8.96
CA TRP A 91 7.97 15.56 -8.63
C TRP A 91 7.89 16.67 -7.57
N GLY A 92 8.69 16.58 -6.50
CA GLY A 92 8.64 17.59 -5.43
C GLY A 92 8.97 19.01 -5.94
N ALA A 93 9.99 19.13 -6.80
CA ALA A 93 10.40 20.41 -7.37
C ALA A 93 9.44 20.89 -8.46
N LEU A 94 8.95 19.98 -9.31
CA LEU A 94 8.03 20.29 -10.41
C LEU A 94 6.65 20.72 -9.88
N ARG A 95 6.13 20.01 -8.87
CA ARG A 95 4.89 20.37 -8.18
C ARG A 95 4.98 21.75 -7.53
N ALA A 96 6.09 22.06 -6.86
CA ALA A 96 6.29 23.36 -6.24
C ALA A 96 6.30 24.53 -7.25
N LYS A 97 6.71 24.25 -8.49
CA LYS A 97 6.72 25.22 -9.60
C LYS A 97 5.44 25.22 -10.44
N ASN A 98 4.49 24.33 -10.15
CA ASN A 98 3.34 24.06 -11.00
C ASN A 98 3.74 23.73 -12.46
N ASP A 99 4.85 23.01 -12.63
CA ASP A 99 5.45 22.70 -13.93
C ASP A 99 4.93 21.35 -14.45
N TRP A 100 3.77 21.40 -15.11
CA TRP A 100 3.17 20.21 -15.73
C TRP A 100 4.00 19.71 -16.93
N GLU A 101 4.50 20.62 -17.76
CA GLU A 101 5.25 20.28 -19.00
C GLU A 101 6.52 19.50 -18.67
N GLY A 102 7.22 19.85 -17.59
CA GLY A 102 8.36 19.09 -17.09
C GLY A 102 7.99 17.74 -16.45
N PHE A 103 6.79 17.61 -15.88
CA PHE A 103 6.35 16.41 -15.17
C PHE A 103 5.75 15.34 -16.10
N GLN A 104 4.96 15.77 -17.08
CA GLN A 104 4.25 14.91 -18.03
C GLN A 104 5.12 13.80 -18.64
N PRO A 105 6.31 14.06 -19.23
CA PRO A 105 7.11 13.01 -19.86
C PRO A 105 7.62 11.96 -18.85
N LEU A 106 7.87 12.36 -17.59
CA LEU A 106 8.28 11.44 -16.52
C LEU A 106 7.12 10.53 -16.12
N LEU A 107 5.92 11.08 -15.99
CA LEU A 107 4.71 10.32 -15.69
C LEU A 107 4.34 9.38 -16.84
N GLU A 108 4.42 9.83 -18.10
CA GLU A 108 4.16 9.00 -19.28
C GLU A 108 5.06 7.75 -19.32
N LYS A 109 6.35 7.92 -19.01
CA LYS A 109 7.29 6.80 -18.89
C LYS A 109 6.86 5.80 -17.81
N VAL A 110 6.46 6.28 -16.63
CA VAL A 110 5.97 5.43 -15.52
C VAL A 110 4.69 4.69 -15.92
N VAL A 111 3.72 5.38 -16.52
CA VAL A 111 2.45 4.78 -16.96
C VAL A 111 2.66 3.75 -18.07
N SER A 112 3.56 4.01 -19.02
CA SER A 112 3.91 3.04 -20.07
C SER A 112 4.48 1.75 -19.47
N ILE A 113 5.38 1.87 -18.50
CA ILE A 113 5.97 0.72 -17.80
C ILE A 113 4.91 -0.03 -16.98
N ALA A 114 4.03 0.67 -16.27
CA ALA A 114 2.95 0.03 -15.51
C ALA A 114 1.97 -0.75 -16.40
N ARG A 115 1.70 -0.27 -17.63
CA ARG A 115 0.88 -1.00 -18.62
C ARG A 115 1.56 -2.25 -19.16
N GLU A 116 2.88 -2.21 -19.31
CA GLU A 116 3.69 -3.37 -19.68
C GLU A 116 3.65 -4.42 -18.56
N GLU A 117 3.86 -3.99 -17.31
CA GLU A 117 3.76 -4.83 -16.11
C GLU A 117 2.40 -5.52 -16.02
N ALA A 118 1.32 -4.74 -16.15
CA ALA A 118 -0.04 -5.27 -16.17
C ALA A 118 -0.25 -6.36 -17.23
N SER A 119 0.38 -6.20 -18.40
CA SER A 119 0.27 -7.15 -19.50
C SER A 119 1.02 -8.46 -19.20
N GLN A 120 2.16 -8.39 -18.51
CA GLN A 120 2.91 -9.57 -18.08
C GLN A 120 2.25 -10.30 -16.90
N MET A 121 1.62 -9.55 -16.00
CA MET A 121 0.93 -10.10 -14.84
C MET A 121 -0.41 -10.77 -15.16
N ALA A 122 -1.15 -10.25 -16.14
CA ALA A 122 -2.52 -10.70 -16.41
C ALA A 122 -2.68 -12.23 -16.59
N PRO A 123 -1.81 -12.95 -17.34
CA PRO A 123 -1.90 -14.40 -17.45
C PRO A 123 -1.75 -15.14 -16.12
N ALA A 124 -0.80 -14.70 -15.27
CA ALA A 124 -0.58 -15.30 -13.96
C ALA A 124 -1.79 -15.07 -13.04
N VAL A 125 -2.35 -13.86 -13.04
CA VAL A 125 -3.54 -13.53 -12.24
C VAL A 125 -4.76 -14.29 -12.73
N ALA A 126 -4.98 -14.41 -14.03
CA ALA A 126 -6.06 -15.22 -14.60
C ALA A 126 -5.93 -16.69 -14.19
N ALA A 127 -4.73 -17.27 -14.27
CA ALA A 127 -4.47 -18.64 -13.84
C ALA A 127 -4.72 -18.85 -12.34
N MET A 128 -4.29 -17.91 -11.48
CA MET A 128 -4.55 -17.97 -10.03
C MET A 128 -6.04 -17.91 -9.70
N ARG A 129 -6.80 -17.11 -10.45
CA ARG A 129 -8.26 -16.95 -10.28
C ARG A 129 -9.06 -18.06 -10.96
N GLY A 130 -8.42 -18.93 -11.76
CA GLY A 130 -9.09 -19.99 -12.51
C GLY A 130 -10.02 -19.47 -13.61
N VAL A 131 -9.68 -18.33 -14.21
CA VAL A 131 -10.44 -17.69 -15.30
C VAL A 131 -9.59 -17.63 -16.57
N GLU A 132 -10.24 -17.48 -17.72
CA GLU A 132 -9.56 -17.42 -19.02
C GLU A 132 -8.68 -16.17 -19.16
N SER A 133 -9.17 -15.02 -18.67
CA SER A 133 -8.46 -13.74 -18.72
C SER A 133 -8.93 -12.81 -17.61
N VAL A 134 -8.13 -11.77 -17.35
CA VAL A 134 -8.46 -10.65 -16.47
C VAL A 134 -8.12 -9.34 -17.17
N GLU A 135 -8.79 -8.27 -16.76
CA GLU A 135 -8.44 -6.93 -17.23
C GLU A 135 -7.04 -6.54 -16.74
N LYS A 136 -6.31 -5.76 -17.55
CA LYS A 136 -4.95 -5.31 -17.19
C LYS A 136 -4.94 -4.54 -15.86
N TYR A 137 -5.97 -3.75 -15.61
CA TYR A 137 -6.11 -3.04 -14.34
C TYR A 137 -6.25 -4.00 -13.15
N GLU A 138 -7.03 -5.07 -13.30
CA GLU A 138 -7.21 -6.09 -12.26
C GLU A 138 -5.90 -6.82 -11.95
N ALA A 139 -5.07 -7.04 -12.97
CA ALA A 139 -3.75 -7.62 -12.78
C ALA A 139 -2.83 -6.75 -11.89
N LEU A 140 -2.91 -5.42 -12.03
CA LEU A 140 -2.20 -4.50 -11.14
C LEU A 140 -2.85 -4.43 -9.75
N ALA A 141 -4.18 -4.42 -9.70
CA ALA A 141 -4.94 -4.36 -8.44
C ALA A 141 -4.69 -5.57 -7.55
N GLU A 142 -4.41 -6.75 -8.12
CA GLU A 142 -4.10 -7.99 -7.38
C GLU A 142 -2.91 -7.84 -6.41
N GLN A 143 -2.00 -6.89 -6.65
CA GLN A 143 -0.88 -6.61 -5.73
C GLN A 143 -1.34 -5.96 -4.43
N PHE A 144 -2.46 -5.23 -4.45
CA PHE A 144 -2.93 -4.39 -3.36
C PHE A 144 -4.20 -4.92 -2.71
N GLU A 145 -5.14 -5.42 -3.51
CA GLU A 145 -6.44 -5.92 -3.07
C GLU A 145 -6.78 -7.23 -3.80
N PRO A 146 -6.25 -8.38 -3.30
CA PRO A 146 -6.40 -9.68 -3.96
C PRO A 146 -7.87 -10.04 -4.24
N GLY A 147 -8.17 -10.47 -5.46
CA GLY A 147 -9.51 -10.86 -5.88
C GLY A 147 -10.44 -9.73 -6.30
N THR A 148 -10.01 -8.46 -6.21
CA THR A 148 -10.81 -7.34 -6.70
C THR A 148 -10.98 -7.38 -8.22
N THR A 149 -12.18 -7.05 -8.69
CA THR A 149 -12.53 -6.93 -10.11
C THR A 149 -13.00 -5.53 -10.44
N THR A 150 -12.80 -5.10 -11.68
CA THR A 150 -13.36 -3.86 -12.23
C THR A 150 -14.88 -3.80 -12.04
N ALA A 151 -15.59 -4.91 -12.31
CA ALA A 151 -17.02 -5.01 -12.08
C ALA A 151 -17.41 -4.78 -10.61
N SER A 152 -16.65 -5.32 -9.64
CA SER A 152 -16.90 -5.09 -8.22
C SER A 152 -16.66 -3.63 -7.81
N LEU A 153 -15.66 -2.97 -8.40
CA LEU A 153 -15.37 -1.56 -8.17
C LEU A 153 -16.46 -0.67 -8.81
N ASP A 154 -16.87 -0.95 -10.03
CA ASP A 154 -17.93 -0.20 -10.73
C ASP A 154 -19.24 -0.26 -9.95
N ALA A 155 -19.62 -1.42 -9.43
CA ALA A 155 -20.81 -1.57 -8.60
C ALA A 155 -20.72 -0.76 -7.28
N LEU A 156 -19.54 -0.77 -6.64
CA LEU A 156 -19.28 0.02 -5.44
C LEU A 156 -19.40 1.52 -5.71
N PHE A 157 -18.70 2.02 -6.74
CA PHE A 157 -18.70 3.44 -7.08
C PHE A 157 -20.07 3.92 -7.56
N ALA A 158 -20.77 3.14 -8.40
CA ALA A 158 -22.12 3.46 -8.84
C ALA A 158 -23.09 3.65 -7.66
N SER A 159 -22.98 2.81 -6.63
CA SER A 159 -23.77 2.94 -5.40
C SER A 159 -23.45 4.24 -4.66
N LEU A 160 -22.16 4.56 -4.47
CA LEU A 160 -21.73 5.80 -3.81
C LEU A 160 -22.20 7.04 -4.56
N GLU A 161 -22.12 7.03 -5.90
CA GLU A 161 -22.54 8.16 -6.75
C GLU A 161 -24.03 8.49 -6.61
N THR A 162 -24.89 7.53 -6.25
CA THR A 162 -26.34 7.79 -6.10
C THR A 162 -26.72 8.67 -4.90
N TRP A 163 -25.90 8.70 -3.84
CA TRP A 163 -26.28 9.34 -2.58
C TRP A 163 -25.21 10.27 -2.02
N LEU A 164 -23.92 10.02 -2.29
CA LEU A 164 -22.83 10.78 -1.70
C LEU A 164 -22.84 12.25 -2.13
N PRO A 165 -23.09 12.63 -3.41
CA PRO A 165 -23.17 14.04 -3.81
C PRO A 165 -24.26 14.82 -3.05
N ASP A 166 -25.45 14.25 -2.92
CA ASP A 166 -26.58 14.87 -2.22
C ASP A 166 -26.34 14.94 -0.71
N ALA A 167 -25.71 13.92 -0.13
CA ALA A 167 -25.30 13.93 1.26
C ALA A 167 -24.28 15.04 1.54
N ILE A 168 -23.27 15.21 0.67
CA ILE A 168 -22.30 16.31 0.76
C ILE A 168 -23.01 17.66 0.70
N GLN A 169 -23.89 17.87 -0.29
CA GLN A 169 -24.64 19.12 -0.41
C GLN A 169 -25.52 19.40 0.82
N THR A 170 -26.19 18.37 1.33
CA THR A 170 -27.04 18.47 2.53
C THR A 170 -26.22 18.85 3.76
N VAL A 171 -25.06 18.24 3.95
CA VAL A 171 -24.16 18.54 5.07
C VAL A 171 -23.60 19.96 4.94
N VAL A 172 -23.13 20.35 3.75
CA VAL A 172 -22.60 21.70 3.49
C VAL A 172 -23.66 22.77 3.71
N ALA A 173 -24.89 22.56 3.25
CA ALA A 173 -26.00 23.51 3.43
C ALA A 173 -26.41 23.67 4.91
N LYS A 174 -26.21 22.63 5.73
CA LYS A 174 -26.48 22.65 7.17
C LYS A 174 -25.27 23.11 7.99
N GLN A 175 -24.09 23.24 7.39
CA GLN A 175 -22.87 23.57 8.10
C GLN A 175 -23.02 24.97 8.71
N PRO A 176 -23.01 25.09 10.05
CA PRO A 176 -23.30 26.38 10.68
C PRO A 176 -22.10 27.33 10.50
N THR A 177 -22.35 28.50 9.93
CA THR A 177 -21.42 29.66 9.98
C THR A 177 -21.58 30.36 11.33
N SER A 178 -21.40 29.62 12.42
CA SER A 178 -21.51 30.17 13.77
C SER A 178 -20.16 30.67 14.26
N ALA A 179 -20.17 31.70 15.12
CA ALA A 179 -18.97 32.19 15.78
C ALA A 179 -18.21 31.09 16.56
N ALA A 180 -18.90 30.03 17.00
CA ALA A 180 -18.27 28.88 17.64
C ALA A 180 -17.42 28.05 16.67
N VAL A 181 -17.91 27.84 15.44
CA VAL A 181 -17.16 27.13 14.37
C VAL A 181 -15.97 27.97 13.93
N GLU A 182 -16.14 29.28 13.74
CA GLU A 182 -15.04 30.18 13.41
C GLU A 182 -13.97 30.22 14.52
N LYS A 183 -14.40 30.21 15.78
CA LYS A 183 -13.49 30.14 16.93
C LYS A 183 -12.71 28.84 16.97
N LEU A 184 -13.34 27.70 16.65
CA LEU A 184 -12.64 26.41 16.56
C LEU A 184 -11.66 26.39 15.38
N ALA A 185 -12.07 26.88 14.20
CA ALA A 185 -11.22 26.90 13.01
C ALA A 185 -10.01 27.84 13.12
N SER A 186 -10.09 28.87 13.98
CA SER A 186 -8.99 29.80 14.26
C SER A 186 -8.23 29.49 15.54
N ALA A 187 -8.65 28.45 16.29
CA ALA A 187 -7.99 28.06 17.51
C ALA A 187 -6.55 27.61 17.21
N ARG A 188 -5.63 27.94 18.11
CA ARG A 188 -4.29 27.38 18.11
C ARG A 188 -4.12 26.50 19.33
N VAL A 189 -3.70 25.26 19.09
CA VAL A 189 -3.42 24.31 20.16
C VAL A 189 -1.92 24.05 20.18
N ASP A 190 -1.30 24.29 21.33
CA ASP A 190 0.13 24.08 21.53
C ASP A 190 0.54 22.64 21.19
N PHE A 191 1.69 22.49 20.53
CA PHE A 191 2.22 21.20 20.10
C PHE A 191 2.35 20.19 21.26
N ALA A 192 2.85 20.62 22.42
CA ALA A 192 3.04 19.71 23.55
C ALA A 192 1.70 19.26 24.13
N ALA A 193 0.68 20.12 24.10
CA ALA A 193 -0.68 19.75 24.50
C ALA A 193 -1.31 18.73 23.54
N GLN A 194 -1.14 18.92 22.22
CA GLN A 194 -1.61 17.94 21.21
C GLN A 194 -0.91 16.59 21.40
N GLU A 195 0.42 16.60 21.54
CA GLU A 195 1.19 15.37 21.71
C GLU A 195 0.81 14.64 23.00
N ALA A 196 0.69 15.36 24.13
CA ALA A 196 0.28 14.77 25.40
C ALA A 196 -1.12 14.14 25.32
N PHE A 197 -2.07 14.82 24.65
CA PHE A 197 -3.41 14.30 24.43
C PHE A 197 -3.37 13.00 23.60
N LEU A 198 -2.69 12.99 22.46
CA LEU A 198 -2.58 11.81 21.60
C LEU A 198 -1.91 10.63 22.34
N ARG A 199 -0.85 10.89 23.10
CA ARG A 199 -0.18 9.86 23.92
C ARG A 199 -1.11 9.28 24.99
N SER A 200 -2.02 10.08 25.54
CA SER A 200 -3.03 9.59 26.49
C SER A 200 -4.17 8.81 25.83
N LEU A 201 -4.49 9.14 24.57
CA LEU A 201 -5.58 8.52 23.81
C LEU A 201 -5.23 7.12 23.30
N LEU A 202 -3.97 6.91 22.90
CA LEU A 202 -3.52 5.64 22.33
C LEU A 202 -3.83 4.42 23.24
N PRO A 203 -3.46 4.39 24.54
CA PRO A 203 -3.83 3.30 25.42
C PRO A 203 -5.34 3.18 25.63
N ALA A 204 -6.07 4.31 25.65
CA ALA A 204 -7.52 4.30 25.82
C ALA A 204 -8.24 3.66 24.61
N LEU A 205 -7.62 3.70 23.42
CA LEU A 205 -8.07 2.99 22.21
C LEU A 205 -7.54 1.55 22.13
N GLY A 206 -6.78 1.09 23.11
CA GLY A 206 -6.20 -0.26 23.16
C GLY A 206 -4.88 -0.41 22.40
N PHE A 207 -4.20 0.69 22.04
CA PHE A 207 -2.85 0.61 21.47
C PHE A 207 -1.83 0.26 22.54
N ASP A 208 -1.10 -0.84 22.32
CA ASP A 208 -0.05 -1.31 23.22
C ASP A 208 1.27 -0.55 22.97
N LEU A 209 1.68 0.26 23.94
CA LEU A 209 2.92 1.03 23.89
C LEU A 209 4.17 0.22 24.26
N GLU A 210 4.02 -1.04 24.72
CA GLU A 210 5.16 -1.95 24.94
C GLU A 210 5.57 -2.66 23.65
N HIS A 211 4.61 -2.93 22.76
CA HIS A 211 4.81 -3.56 21.44
C HIS A 211 4.69 -2.55 20.28
N GLY A 212 4.84 -1.26 20.58
CA GLY A 212 4.73 -0.23 19.57
C GLY A 212 5.21 1.13 20.04
N ARG A 213 5.28 2.08 19.10
CA ARG A 213 5.67 3.46 19.40
C ARG A 213 4.93 4.48 18.56
N PHE A 214 4.83 5.67 19.13
CA PHE A 214 4.24 6.85 18.52
C PHE A 214 5.28 7.96 18.37
N ASP A 215 5.41 8.47 17.14
CA ASP A 215 6.35 9.52 16.76
C ASP A 215 5.69 10.70 16.06
N VAL A 216 6.13 11.91 16.40
CA VAL A 216 5.78 13.11 15.63
C VAL A 216 6.84 13.33 14.54
N ILE A 217 6.41 13.43 13.29
CA ILE A 217 7.26 13.66 12.12
C ILE A 217 6.84 14.93 11.38
N LYS A 218 7.75 15.49 10.59
CA LYS A 218 7.45 16.62 9.69
C LYS A 218 6.77 16.19 8.38
N GLY A 219 6.93 14.92 8.02
CA GLY A 219 6.46 14.36 6.76
C GLY A 219 5.01 13.87 6.80
N HIS A 220 4.69 12.94 5.92
CA HIS A 220 3.37 12.33 5.82
C HIS A 220 3.21 11.23 6.87
N PRO A 221 2.15 11.27 7.70
CA PRO A 221 1.82 10.22 8.65
C PRO A 221 1.76 8.84 7.98
N PHE A 222 2.25 7.82 8.67
CA PHE A 222 2.18 6.43 8.26
C PHE A 222 2.15 5.50 9.48
N CYS A 223 1.68 4.28 9.26
CA CYS A 223 1.81 3.15 10.17
C CYS A 223 2.65 2.07 9.49
N GLY A 224 3.56 1.43 10.23
CA GLY A 224 4.36 0.33 9.71
C GLY A 224 5.08 -0.44 10.81
N GLY A 225 5.82 -1.47 10.44
CA GLY A 225 6.50 -2.36 11.38
C GLY A 225 6.09 -3.81 11.19
N VAL A 226 6.25 -4.61 12.23
CA VAL A 226 5.88 -6.04 12.29
C VAL A 226 4.89 -6.25 13.43
N PRO A 227 4.18 -7.39 13.52
CA PRO A 227 3.19 -7.63 14.58
C PRO A 227 3.70 -7.38 16.01
N GLU A 228 5.00 -7.57 16.24
CA GLU A 228 5.66 -7.39 17.54
C GLU A 228 6.20 -5.96 17.78
N ASP A 229 6.28 -5.11 16.75
CA ASP A 229 6.76 -3.71 16.81
C ASP A 229 6.00 -2.85 15.80
N VAL A 230 4.85 -2.31 16.21
CA VAL A 230 4.00 -1.44 15.39
C VAL A 230 4.30 0.02 15.66
N ARG A 231 4.63 0.77 14.62
CA ARG A 231 5.03 2.17 14.71
C ARG A 231 4.04 3.06 13.99
N ILE A 232 3.49 4.02 14.74
CA ILE A 232 2.58 5.03 14.22
C ILE A 232 3.30 6.36 14.23
N THR A 233 3.22 7.08 13.12
CA THR A 233 3.70 8.44 13.02
C THR A 233 2.56 9.40 12.76
N THR A 234 2.63 10.60 13.32
CA THR A 234 1.71 11.69 12.99
C THR A 234 2.45 12.97 12.67
N ARG A 235 1.75 13.91 12.05
CA ARG A 235 2.20 15.29 11.87
C ARG A 235 1.30 16.17 12.72
N LEU A 236 1.91 17.03 13.52
CA LEU A 236 1.19 18.04 14.29
C LEU A 236 1.30 19.40 13.59
N SER A 237 0.30 20.25 13.80
CA SER A 237 0.28 21.64 13.38
C SER A 237 -0.53 22.42 14.41
N GLU A 238 -0.08 23.60 14.80
CA GLU A 238 -0.85 24.45 15.73
C GLU A 238 -2.20 24.89 15.13
N THR A 239 -2.37 24.78 13.82
CA THR A 239 -3.58 25.19 13.10
C THR A 239 -4.36 24.02 12.50
N ASP A 240 -3.90 22.78 12.69
CA ASP A 240 -4.70 21.57 12.42
C ASP A 240 -5.48 21.23 13.70
#